data_AF-A0A1W1HN12-F1
#
_entry.id   AF-A0A1W1HN12-F1
#
_cell.length_a   1.000
_cell.length_b   1.000
_cell.length_c   1.000
_cell.angle_alpha   90.00
_cell.angle_beta   90.00
_cell.angle_gamma   90.00
#
_symmetry.space_group_name_H-M   'P 1'
#
loop_
_entity.id
_entity.type
_entity.pdbx_description
1 polymer ?
#
loop_
_entity_poly.entity_id
_entity_poly.type
_entity_poly.pdbx_seq_one_letter_code
_entity_poly.pdbx_strand_id
1 'polypeptide(L)'
;MNDSRAGELILKTLTEVLIALGLKLNASKTTTAQAVIASSIKMDKREWMRRRQSDRNLQKHLLLIHAHGTDFPNGGSLLIALDQFYRRLASRKSVHNPMQLISIAIDIGYNSPRCFPTCAAIVSKLLSKLPTKKEKLVAVDRIRKRLDQLPNNGHLEVWLQRISYCFSPKLTYGDKLCGLVEGKKMNLWNDSWISDTGLKRTVRPNIIVNKKRLKVLRSIVSRAEYALLRTY
;
A
#
# COMPACT_ATOMS: atom_id res chain seq x y z
N MET A 1 19.92 1.67 32.58
CA MET A 1 20.16 2.74 33.56
C MET A 1 19.27 2.46 34.75
N ASN A 2 19.84 2.23 35.93
CA ASN A 2 19.07 1.82 37.11
C ASN A 2 18.52 3.00 37.93
N ASP A 3 18.77 4.25 37.50
CA ASP A 3 18.27 5.46 38.17
C ASP A 3 17.48 6.34 37.19
N SER A 4 16.19 6.53 37.49
CA SER A 4 15.26 7.33 36.68
C SER A 4 15.66 8.80 36.62
N ARG A 5 16.28 9.33 37.68
CA ARG A 5 16.69 10.74 37.77
C ARG A 5 17.85 11.05 36.82
N ALA A 6 18.79 10.12 36.68
CA ALA A 6 19.88 10.25 35.72
C ALA A 6 19.35 10.29 34.27
N GLY A 7 18.33 9.50 33.96
CA GLY A 7 17.68 9.51 32.64
C GLY A 7 16.99 10.84 32.31
N GLU A 8 16.28 11.41 33.27
CA GLU A 8 15.63 12.73 33.13
C GLU A 8 16.66 13.86 32.95
N LEU A 9 17.76 13.82 33.69
CA LEU A 9 18.84 14.79 33.54
C LEU A 9 19.46 14.73 32.15
N ILE A 10 19.77 13.53 31.64
CA ILE A 10 20.30 13.34 30.29
C ILE A 10 19.32 13.84 29.24
N LEU A 11 18.03 13.53 29.40
CA LEU A 11 16.98 13.98 28.47
C LEU A 11 16.90 15.50 28.43
N LYS A 12 16.95 16.17 29.59
CA LYS A 12 16.97 17.63 29.69
C LYS A 12 18.19 18.21 28.96
N THR A 13 19.39 17.73 29.26
CA THR A 13 20.63 18.22 28.63
C THR A 13 20.62 18.04 27.11
N LEU A 14 20.18 16.88 26.60
CA LEU A 14 20.04 16.65 25.17
C LEU A 14 19.02 17.59 24.52
N THR A 15 17.90 17.85 25.21
CA THR A 15 16.86 18.76 24.71
C THR A 15 17.40 20.19 24.59
N GLU A 16 18.14 20.68 25.57
CA GLU A 16 18.75 22.01 25.56
C GLU A 16 19.75 22.19 24.40
N VAL A 17 20.63 21.21 24.18
CA VAL A 17 21.58 21.21 23.05
C VAL A 17 20.85 21.20 21.70
N LEU A 18 19.81 20.36 21.56
CA LEU A 18 19.06 20.27 20.31
C LEU A 18 18.29 21.55 19.99
N ILE A 19 17.70 22.21 21.00
CA ILE A 19 17.01 23.49 20.82
C ILE A 19 17.96 24.56 20.29
N ALA A 20 19.20 24.63 20.80
CA ALA A 20 20.21 25.57 20.32
C ALA A 20 20.56 25.36 18.83
N LEU A 21 20.38 24.14 18.31
CA LEU A 21 20.58 23.78 16.90
C LEU A 21 19.29 23.90 16.05
N GLY A 22 18.19 24.40 16.60
CA GLY A 22 16.89 24.46 15.92
C GLY A 22 16.20 23.10 15.77
N LEU A 23 16.62 22.08 16.54
CA LEU A 23 16.07 20.72 16.52
C LEU A 23 15.13 20.49 17.72
N LYS A 24 14.14 19.60 17.55
CA LYS A 24 13.17 19.25 18.59
C LYS A 24 13.06 17.74 18.77
N LEU A 25 13.20 17.27 20.00
CA LEU A 25 12.93 15.89 20.37
C LEU A 25 11.45 15.56 20.19
N ASN A 26 11.17 14.40 19.60
CA ASN A 26 9.80 13.96 19.38
C ASN A 26 9.27 13.29 20.67
N ALA A 27 8.39 13.98 21.39
CA ALA A 27 7.79 13.48 22.62
C ALA A 27 7.07 12.13 22.44
N SER A 28 6.48 11.86 21.27
CA SER A 28 5.84 10.57 20.99
C SER A 28 6.82 9.39 20.84
N LYS A 29 8.10 9.68 20.63
CA LYS A 29 9.18 8.68 20.51
C LYS A 29 10.10 8.65 21.72
N THR A 30 9.89 9.55 22.69
CA THR A 30 10.77 9.73 23.84
C THR A 30 9.99 9.29 25.08
N THR A 31 10.28 8.10 25.59
CA THR A 31 9.54 7.50 26.71
C THR A 31 10.46 7.02 27.81
N THR A 32 10.09 7.29 29.05
CA THR A 32 10.71 6.71 30.24
C THR A 32 10.13 5.33 30.45
N ALA A 33 10.89 4.29 30.13
CA ALA A 33 10.40 2.91 30.14
C ALA A 33 10.70 2.20 31.46
N GLN A 34 9.73 2.13 32.37
CA GLN A 34 9.81 1.23 33.53
C GLN A 34 9.78 -0.25 33.10
N ALA A 35 8.93 -0.58 32.12
CA ALA A 35 8.88 -1.91 31.49
C ALA A 35 9.69 -1.92 30.18
N VAL A 36 11.01 -2.02 30.30
CA VAL A 36 11.98 -1.93 29.19
C VAL A 36 11.67 -2.91 28.05
N ILE A 37 11.28 -4.16 28.37
CA ILE A 37 10.96 -5.18 27.36
C ILE A 37 9.71 -4.77 26.55
N ALA A 38 8.62 -4.42 27.23
CA ALA A 38 7.36 -4.11 26.57
C ALA A 38 7.42 -2.81 25.74
N SER A 39 8.19 -1.83 26.20
CA SER A 39 8.42 -0.55 25.51
C SER A 39 9.40 -0.64 24.34
N SER A 40 10.25 -1.68 24.31
CA SER A 40 11.13 -1.96 23.16
C SER A 40 10.37 -2.46 21.93
N ILE A 41 9.11 -2.87 22.09
CA ILE A 41 8.26 -3.38 21.02
C ILE A 41 7.26 -2.29 20.62
N LYS A 42 7.24 -1.92 19.34
CA LYS A 42 6.26 -0.97 18.81
C LYS A 42 4.83 -1.43 19.12
N MET A 43 3.96 -0.47 19.46
CA MET A 43 2.58 -0.75 19.86
C MET A 43 1.81 -1.59 18.82
N ASP A 44 1.95 -1.26 17.52
CA ASP A 44 1.31 -2.00 16.43
C ASP A 44 1.71 -3.48 16.38
N LYS A 45 2.96 -3.80 16.72
CA LYS A 45 3.44 -5.17 16.77
C LYS A 45 2.97 -5.86 18.05
N ARG A 46 3.02 -5.16 19.18
CA ARG A 46 2.61 -5.71 20.48
C ARG A 46 1.13 -6.07 20.49
N GLU A 47 0.26 -5.18 20.03
CA GLU A 47 -1.18 -5.45 19.95
C GLU A 47 -1.49 -6.54 18.93
N TRP A 48 -0.77 -6.59 17.79
CA TRP A 48 -0.91 -7.69 16.84
C TRP A 48 -0.53 -9.05 17.46
N MET A 49 0.48 -9.12 18.33
CA MET A 49 0.88 -10.34 19.04
C MET A 49 -0.13 -10.80 20.09
N ARG A 50 -0.86 -9.87 20.71
CA ARG A 50 -1.90 -10.18 21.70
C ARG A 50 -3.17 -10.74 21.08
N ARG A 51 -3.44 -10.40 19.81
CA ARG A 51 -4.67 -10.79 19.10
C ARG A 51 -4.49 -12.13 18.39
N ARG A 52 -5.61 -12.74 18.02
CA ARG A 52 -5.62 -13.85 17.07
C ARG A 52 -5.12 -13.36 15.71
N GLN A 53 -3.96 -13.85 15.27
CA GLN A 53 -3.30 -13.39 14.05
C GLN A 53 -3.78 -14.10 12.77
N SER A 54 -4.49 -15.22 12.90
CA SER A 54 -4.96 -15.97 11.73
C SER A 54 -6.22 -16.79 12.01
N ASP A 55 -6.93 -17.15 10.94
CA ASP A 55 -8.09 -18.03 10.99
C ASP A 55 -8.12 -18.97 9.78
N ARG A 56 -8.59 -20.21 9.89
CA ARG A 56 -8.69 -21.17 8.75
C ARG A 56 -9.64 -20.70 7.65
N ASN A 57 -10.67 -19.93 7.98
CA ASN A 57 -11.55 -19.27 7.04
C ASN A 57 -10.90 -17.97 6.54
N LEU A 58 -10.84 -17.79 5.21
CA LEU A 58 -10.18 -16.63 4.59
C LEU A 58 -10.87 -15.31 4.95
N GLN A 59 -12.20 -15.28 5.01
CA GLN A 59 -12.95 -14.07 5.34
C GLN A 59 -12.71 -13.67 6.80
N LYS A 60 -12.80 -14.62 7.74
CA LYS A 60 -12.46 -14.36 9.16
C LYS A 60 -11.01 -13.90 9.31
N HIS A 61 -10.07 -14.51 8.60
CA HIS A 61 -8.68 -14.10 8.64
C HIS A 61 -8.51 -12.65 8.12
N LEU A 62 -9.13 -12.31 7.00
CA LEU A 62 -9.04 -10.96 6.45
C LEU A 62 -9.75 -9.92 7.35
N LEU A 63 -10.82 -10.29 8.05
CA LEU A 63 -11.48 -9.44 9.05
C LEU A 63 -10.60 -9.17 10.28
N LEU A 64 -9.81 -10.16 10.74
CA LEU A 64 -8.83 -9.93 11.80
C LEU A 64 -7.76 -8.90 11.38
N ILE A 65 -7.31 -8.98 10.13
CA ILE A 65 -6.36 -8.02 9.55
C ILE A 65 -7.01 -6.65 9.39
N HIS A 66 -8.27 -6.59 8.93
CA HIS A 66 -9.04 -5.35 8.81
C HIS A 66 -9.18 -4.66 10.16
N ALA A 67 -9.61 -5.38 11.20
CA ALA A 67 -9.73 -4.83 12.56
C ALA A 67 -8.39 -4.28 13.08
N HIS A 68 -7.29 -4.97 12.83
CA HIS A 68 -5.95 -4.47 13.17
C HIS A 68 -5.56 -3.22 12.36
N GLY A 69 -5.93 -3.17 11.08
CA GLY A 69 -5.67 -2.03 10.21
C GLY A 69 -6.49 -0.78 10.56
N THR A 70 -7.69 -0.95 11.12
CA THR A 70 -8.47 0.16 11.66
C THR A 70 -7.75 0.84 12.82
N ASP A 71 -7.13 0.06 13.72
CA ASP A 71 -6.41 0.59 14.88
C ASP A 71 -5.01 1.11 14.50
N PHE A 72 -4.35 0.44 13.54
CA PHE A 72 -2.96 0.71 13.14
C PHE A 72 -2.82 0.82 11.61
N PRO A 73 -3.42 1.85 10.96
CA PRO A 73 -3.46 1.96 9.50
C PRO A 73 -2.08 2.09 8.85
N ASN A 74 -1.13 2.72 9.56
CA ASN A 74 0.25 2.89 9.11
C ASN A 74 1.22 1.90 9.78
N GLY A 75 0.70 0.87 10.45
CA GLY A 75 1.47 -0.13 11.17
C GLY A 75 2.28 -1.03 10.23
N GLY A 76 3.53 -1.30 10.59
CA GLY A 76 4.33 -2.28 9.85
C GLY A 76 3.78 -3.70 10.01
N SER A 77 3.11 -3.98 11.13
CA SER A 77 2.41 -5.25 11.35
C SER A 77 1.26 -5.49 10.37
N LEU A 78 0.53 -4.45 9.94
CA LEU A 78 -0.53 -4.56 8.93
C LEU A 78 0.02 -5.03 7.58
N LEU A 79 1.10 -4.42 7.09
CA LEU A 79 1.76 -4.82 5.85
C LEU A 79 2.25 -6.27 5.89
N ILE A 80 2.79 -6.71 7.03
CA ILE A 80 3.24 -8.09 7.22
C ILE A 80 2.06 -9.06 7.20
N ALA A 81 0.97 -8.73 7.90
CA ALA A 81 -0.23 -9.55 7.95
C ALA A 81 -0.89 -9.69 6.57
N LEU A 82 -0.99 -8.62 5.79
CA LEU A 82 -1.49 -8.65 4.41
C LEU A 82 -0.60 -9.47 3.48
N ASP A 83 0.73 -9.38 3.60
CA ASP A 83 1.65 -10.19 2.80
C ASP A 83 1.51 -11.69 3.12
N GLN A 84 1.38 -12.04 4.40
CA GLN A 84 1.10 -13.41 4.84
C GLN A 84 -0.25 -13.91 4.31
N PHE A 85 -1.28 -13.07 4.37
CA PHE A 85 -2.59 -13.37 3.80
C PHE A 85 -2.50 -13.62 2.30
N TYR A 86 -1.82 -12.75 1.55
CA TYR A 86 -1.63 -12.90 0.11
C TYR A 86 -0.94 -14.22 -0.23
N ARG A 87 0.15 -14.59 0.46
CA ARG A 87 0.85 -15.88 0.23
C ARG A 87 -0.09 -17.07 0.42
N ARG A 88 -0.89 -17.04 1.47
CA ARG A 88 -1.88 -18.08 1.74
C ARG A 88 -3.01 -18.10 0.72
N LEU A 89 -3.47 -16.95 0.25
CA LEU A 89 -4.49 -16.86 -0.80
C LEU A 89 -3.94 -17.35 -2.15
N ALA A 90 -2.68 -17.05 -2.45
CA ALA A 90 -2.03 -17.43 -3.69
C ALA A 90 -2.01 -18.95 -3.90
N SER A 91 -1.81 -19.72 -2.82
CA SER A 91 -1.80 -21.19 -2.84
C SER A 91 -3.20 -21.84 -2.89
N ARG A 92 -4.28 -21.07 -2.72
CA ARG A 92 -5.66 -21.61 -2.73
C ARG A 92 -6.18 -21.81 -4.15
N LYS A 93 -6.66 -23.02 -4.43
CA LYS A 93 -7.32 -23.39 -5.71
C LYS A 93 -8.71 -22.78 -5.80
N SER A 94 -9.54 -22.96 -4.78
CA SER A 94 -10.88 -22.38 -4.67
C SER A 94 -10.93 -21.31 -3.58
N VAL A 95 -11.81 -20.32 -3.77
CA VAL A 95 -12.07 -19.24 -2.82
C VAL A 95 -13.58 -19.01 -2.80
N HIS A 96 -14.19 -19.16 -1.63
CA HIS A 96 -15.59 -18.81 -1.44
C HIS A 96 -15.73 -17.30 -1.29
N ASN A 97 -16.82 -16.73 -1.81
CA ASN A 97 -17.18 -15.33 -1.60
C ASN A 97 -16.06 -14.33 -1.99
N PRO A 98 -15.50 -14.41 -3.23
CA PRO A 98 -14.39 -13.54 -3.64
C PRO A 98 -14.75 -12.06 -3.63
N MET A 99 -16.01 -11.70 -3.94
CA MET A 99 -16.46 -10.30 -3.91
C MET A 99 -16.42 -9.70 -2.51
N GLN A 100 -16.81 -10.46 -1.49
CA GLN A 100 -16.77 -10.01 -0.09
C GLN A 100 -15.31 -9.79 0.36
N LEU A 101 -14.41 -10.70 -0.02
CA LEU A 101 -12.97 -10.55 0.26
C LEU A 101 -12.37 -9.34 -0.48
N ILE A 102 -12.81 -9.06 -1.71
CA ILE A 102 -12.40 -7.86 -2.45
C ILE A 102 -12.85 -6.61 -1.69
N SER A 103 -14.11 -6.54 -1.25
CA SER A 103 -14.62 -5.39 -0.50
C SER A 103 -13.81 -5.12 0.76
N ILE A 104 -13.48 -6.16 1.55
CA ILE A 104 -12.66 -6.00 2.75
C ILE A 104 -11.25 -5.53 2.39
N ALA A 105 -10.59 -6.15 1.41
CA ALA A 105 -9.23 -5.78 1.02
C ALA A 105 -9.14 -4.34 0.51
N ILE A 106 -10.15 -3.88 -0.23
CA ILE A 106 -10.23 -2.50 -0.72
C ILE A 106 -10.52 -1.52 0.40
N ASP A 107 -11.35 -1.88 1.38
CA ASP A 107 -11.58 -1.02 2.55
C ASP A 107 -10.29 -0.85 3.39
N ILE A 108 -9.49 -1.92 3.56
CA ILE A 108 -8.15 -1.80 4.17
C ILE A 108 -7.25 -0.86 3.34
N GLY A 109 -7.21 -1.03 2.03
CA GLY A 109 -6.39 -0.21 1.14
C GLY A 109 -6.83 1.25 1.07
N TYR A 110 -8.14 1.51 1.19
CA TYR A 110 -8.75 2.83 1.24
C TYR A 110 -8.33 3.58 2.51
N ASN A 111 -8.42 2.92 3.67
CA ASN A 111 -8.03 3.51 4.96
C ASN A 111 -6.51 3.52 5.17
N SER A 112 -5.75 2.79 4.36
CA SER A 112 -4.29 2.68 4.48
C SER A 112 -3.64 2.62 3.09
N PRO A 113 -3.50 3.76 2.38
CA PRO A 113 -2.96 3.81 1.02
C PRO A 113 -1.59 3.14 0.86
N ARG A 114 -0.75 3.18 1.91
CA ARG A 114 0.54 2.47 1.96
C ARG A 114 0.41 0.95 1.74
N CYS A 115 -0.71 0.36 2.16
CA CYS A 115 -1.00 -1.06 2.03
C CYS A 115 -1.61 -1.42 0.67
N PHE A 116 -2.07 -0.42 -0.10
CA PHE A 116 -2.78 -0.64 -1.35
C PHE A 116 -2.04 -1.51 -2.37
N PRO A 117 -0.71 -1.43 -2.56
CA PRO A 117 0.00 -2.36 -3.44
C PRO A 117 -0.22 -3.83 -3.08
N THR A 118 -0.24 -4.15 -1.78
CA THR A 118 -0.49 -5.52 -1.31
C THR A 118 -1.97 -5.88 -1.45
N CYS A 119 -2.88 -4.95 -1.16
CA CYS A 119 -4.32 -5.13 -1.38
C CYS A 119 -4.64 -5.36 -2.87
N ALA A 120 -4.01 -4.61 -3.79
CA ALA A 120 -4.16 -4.79 -5.23
C ALA A 120 -3.70 -6.19 -5.67
N ALA A 121 -2.64 -6.72 -5.07
CA ALA A 121 -2.23 -8.10 -5.31
C ALA A 121 -3.26 -9.13 -4.84
N ILE A 122 -3.81 -8.95 -3.63
CA ILE A 122 -4.91 -9.76 -3.10
C ILE A 122 -6.12 -9.70 -4.05
N VAL A 123 -6.54 -8.49 -4.44
CA VAL A 123 -7.67 -8.26 -5.35
C VAL A 123 -7.42 -8.90 -6.72
N SER A 124 -6.22 -8.78 -7.30
CA SER A 124 -5.89 -9.43 -8.58
C SER A 124 -6.08 -10.95 -8.53
N LYS A 125 -5.70 -11.58 -7.40
CA LYS A 125 -5.90 -13.01 -7.18
C LYS A 125 -7.38 -13.33 -6.99
N LEU A 126 -8.15 -12.53 -6.25
CA LEU A 126 -9.59 -12.74 -6.06
C LEU A 126 -10.37 -12.56 -7.36
N LEU A 127 -10.04 -11.54 -8.17
CA LEU A 127 -10.61 -11.31 -9.49
C LEU A 127 -10.34 -12.50 -10.42
N SER A 128 -9.18 -13.17 -10.30
CA SER A 128 -8.90 -14.39 -11.06
C SER A 128 -9.86 -15.55 -10.75
N LYS A 129 -10.57 -15.49 -9.62
CA LYS A 129 -11.57 -16.48 -9.18
C LYS A 129 -13.00 -16.14 -9.60
N LEU A 130 -13.23 -14.94 -10.17
CA LEU A 130 -14.51 -14.62 -10.79
C LEU A 130 -14.60 -15.29 -12.16
N PRO A 131 -15.71 -15.99 -12.47
CA PRO A 131 -15.81 -16.81 -13.67
C PRO A 131 -15.87 -15.97 -14.95
N THR A 132 -16.57 -14.83 -14.94
CA THR A 132 -16.80 -14.06 -16.17
C THR A 132 -16.01 -12.75 -16.22
N LYS A 133 -15.71 -12.28 -17.44
CA LYS A 133 -15.17 -10.93 -17.66
C LYS A 133 -16.13 -9.84 -17.17
N LYS A 134 -17.44 -10.04 -17.30
CA LYS A 134 -18.48 -9.10 -16.85
C LYS A 134 -18.41 -8.86 -15.34
N GLU A 135 -18.29 -9.92 -14.54
CA GLU A 135 -18.17 -9.77 -13.08
C GLU A 135 -16.86 -9.07 -12.68
N LYS A 136 -15.75 -9.35 -13.37
CA LYS A 136 -14.48 -8.64 -13.12
C LYS A 136 -14.61 -7.14 -13.39
N LEU A 137 -15.29 -6.76 -14.47
CA LEU A 137 -15.56 -5.35 -14.79
C LEU A 137 -16.46 -4.69 -13.75
N VAL A 138 -17.52 -5.39 -13.31
CA VAL A 138 -18.40 -4.89 -12.24
C VAL A 138 -17.63 -4.69 -10.94
N ALA A 139 -16.74 -5.63 -10.58
CA ALA A 139 -15.89 -5.50 -9.41
C ALA A 139 -14.97 -4.27 -9.53
N VAL A 140 -14.25 -4.13 -10.64
CA VAL A 140 -13.36 -2.98 -10.88
C VAL A 140 -14.11 -1.65 -10.85
N ASP A 141 -15.30 -1.56 -11.43
CA ASP A 141 -16.11 -0.35 -11.40
C ASP A 141 -16.54 0.04 -9.98
N ARG A 142 -16.94 -0.96 -9.16
CA ARG A 142 -17.25 -0.74 -7.74
C ARG A 142 -16.03 -0.25 -6.96
N ILE A 143 -14.86 -0.82 -7.22
CA ILE A 143 -13.60 -0.40 -6.59
C ILE A 143 -13.29 1.05 -6.99
N ARG A 144 -13.35 1.37 -8.29
CA ARG A 144 -13.12 2.72 -8.80
C ARG A 144 -14.01 3.75 -8.11
N LYS A 145 -15.33 3.52 -8.11
CA LYS A 145 -16.30 4.40 -7.44
C LYS A 145 -16.01 4.63 -5.95
N ARG A 146 -15.48 3.61 -5.26
CA ARG A 146 -15.06 3.74 -3.86
C ARG A 146 -13.79 4.58 -3.73
N LEU A 147 -12.83 4.41 -4.62
CA LEU A 147 -11.56 5.15 -4.59
C LEU A 147 -11.68 6.60 -5.06
N ASP A 148 -12.67 6.91 -5.91
CA ASP A 148 -12.96 8.28 -6.37
C ASP A 148 -13.36 9.22 -5.22
N GLN A 149 -13.72 8.66 -4.05
CA GLN A 149 -14.01 9.42 -2.83
C GLN A 149 -12.73 9.97 -2.16
N LEU A 150 -11.55 9.47 -2.53
CA LEU A 150 -10.27 9.92 -1.97
C LEU A 150 -9.65 11.03 -2.84
N PRO A 151 -9.22 12.16 -2.26
CA PRO A 151 -8.38 13.09 -2.97
C PRO A 151 -7.02 12.44 -3.28
N ASN A 152 -6.37 12.84 -4.38
CA ASN A 152 -5.02 12.39 -4.76
C ASN A 152 -4.86 10.87 -4.87
N ASN A 153 -5.89 10.18 -5.40
CA ASN A 153 -5.94 8.72 -5.53
C ASN A 153 -5.17 8.13 -6.72
N GLY A 154 -4.45 8.96 -7.50
CA GLY A 154 -3.84 8.54 -8.77
C GLY A 154 -2.89 7.33 -8.66
N HIS A 155 -2.13 7.22 -7.57
CA HIS A 155 -1.30 6.05 -7.31
C HIS A 155 -2.12 4.75 -7.11
N LEU A 156 -3.34 4.84 -6.57
CA LEU A 156 -4.28 3.73 -6.44
C LEU A 156 -4.86 3.36 -7.80
N GLU A 157 -5.16 4.36 -8.64
CA GLU A 157 -5.62 4.15 -10.01
C GLU A 157 -4.59 3.42 -10.87
N VAL A 158 -3.29 3.72 -10.72
CA VAL A 158 -2.21 2.98 -11.40
C VAL A 158 -2.25 1.50 -11.05
N TRP A 159 -2.47 1.16 -9.79
CA TRP A 159 -2.64 -0.23 -9.35
C TRP A 159 -3.95 -0.85 -9.89
N LEU A 160 -5.03 -0.08 -9.94
CA LEU A 160 -6.30 -0.51 -10.50
C LEU A 160 -6.20 -0.77 -12.01
N GLN A 161 -5.48 0.09 -12.74
CA GLN A 161 -5.15 -0.09 -14.15
C GLN A 161 -4.27 -1.33 -14.33
N ARG A 162 -3.25 -1.52 -13.48
CA ARG A 162 -2.37 -2.69 -13.51
C ARG A 162 -3.16 -3.99 -13.39
N ILE A 163 -4.18 -4.08 -12.53
CA ILE A 163 -4.98 -5.30 -12.37
C ILE A 163 -6.02 -5.46 -13.50
N SER A 164 -6.60 -4.38 -14.00
CA SER A 164 -7.65 -4.44 -15.03
C SER A 164 -7.10 -4.63 -16.44
N TYR A 165 -5.86 -4.21 -16.71
CA TYR A 165 -5.24 -4.19 -18.02
C TYR A 165 -5.34 -5.53 -18.77
N CYS A 166 -5.16 -6.66 -18.07
CA CYS A 166 -5.15 -7.98 -18.70
C CYS A 166 -6.51 -8.42 -19.27
N PHE A 167 -7.62 -7.84 -18.82
CA PHE A 167 -8.97 -8.18 -19.32
C PHE A 167 -9.73 -6.99 -19.88
N SER A 168 -9.28 -5.76 -19.61
CA SER A 168 -9.86 -4.53 -20.15
C SER A 168 -8.80 -3.44 -20.37
N PRO A 169 -7.93 -3.57 -21.39
CA PRO A 169 -6.87 -2.58 -21.67
C PRO A 169 -7.38 -1.18 -22.02
N LYS A 170 -8.64 -1.06 -22.47
CA LYS A 170 -9.28 0.19 -22.87
C LYS A 170 -9.97 0.93 -21.71
N LEU A 171 -9.91 0.38 -20.49
CA LEU A 171 -10.53 1.02 -19.33
C LEU A 171 -9.76 2.28 -18.95
N THR A 172 -10.47 3.40 -18.80
CA THR A 172 -9.87 4.72 -18.55
C THR A 172 -9.89 5.08 -17.07
N TYR A 173 -8.87 5.83 -16.65
CA TYR A 173 -8.67 6.33 -15.28
C TYR A 173 -8.33 7.82 -15.32
N GLY A 174 -8.48 8.52 -14.19
CA GLY A 174 -8.28 9.96 -14.11
C GLY A 174 -6.81 10.40 -14.18
N ASP A 175 -5.90 9.57 -13.67
CA ASP A 175 -4.48 9.90 -13.53
C ASP A 175 -3.75 9.97 -14.88
N LYS A 176 -2.86 10.96 -15.00
CA LYS A 176 -2.08 11.20 -16.22
C LYS A 176 -1.16 10.02 -16.57
N LEU A 177 -0.62 9.30 -15.57
CA LEU A 177 0.19 8.10 -15.78
C LEU A 177 -0.63 7.00 -16.44
N CYS A 178 -1.90 6.84 -16.04
CA CYS A 178 -2.81 5.89 -16.65
C CYS A 178 -3.06 6.24 -18.13
N GLY A 179 -3.18 7.53 -18.45
CA GLY A 179 -3.30 8.02 -19.83
C GLY A 179 -2.10 7.66 -20.72
N LEU A 180 -0.88 7.65 -20.16
CA LEU A 180 0.31 7.23 -20.91
C LEU A 180 0.28 5.73 -21.27
N VAL A 181 -0.26 4.90 -20.39
CA VAL A 181 -0.43 3.45 -20.64
C VAL A 181 -1.43 3.20 -21.77
N GLU A 182 -2.46 4.05 -21.88
CA GLU A 182 -3.41 4.05 -23.02
C GLU A 182 -2.77 4.55 -24.33
N GLY A 183 -1.60 5.18 -24.27
CA GLY A 183 -0.90 5.74 -25.42
C GLY A 183 -1.26 7.20 -25.71
N LYS A 184 -1.95 7.90 -24.80
CA LYS A 184 -2.21 9.34 -24.91
C LYS A 184 -0.90 10.11 -24.76
N LYS A 185 -0.71 11.15 -25.57
CA LYS A 185 0.40 12.10 -25.39
C LYS A 185 0.00 13.07 -24.27
N MET A 186 0.65 12.98 -23.12
CA MET A 186 0.39 13.84 -21.96
C MET A 186 1.68 14.32 -21.32
N ASN A 187 1.67 15.55 -20.83
CA ASN A 187 2.76 16.10 -20.03
C ASN A 187 2.48 15.75 -18.57
N LEU A 188 3.34 14.93 -17.98
CA LEU A 188 3.24 14.57 -16.56
C LEU A 188 3.67 15.73 -15.66
N TRP A 189 4.76 16.39 -16.02
CA TRP A 189 5.33 17.53 -15.32
C TRP A 189 5.53 18.70 -16.29
N ASN A 190 5.74 19.88 -15.73
CA ASN A 190 6.10 21.05 -16.50
C ASN A 190 7.59 21.00 -16.86
N ASP A 191 7.90 20.90 -18.15
CA ASP A 191 9.25 20.93 -18.73
C ASP A 191 9.53 22.23 -19.52
N SER A 192 8.67 23.25 -19.38
CA SER A 192 8.79 24.52 -20.11
C SER A 192 10.11 25.25 -19.83
N TRP A 193 10.64 25.11 -18.61
CA TRP A 193 11.86 25.75 -18.14
C TRP A 193 13.15 25.08 -18.65
N ILE A 194 13.07 23.90 -19.27
CA ILE A 194 14.25 23.18 -19.74
C ILE A 194 14.61 23.69 -21.14
N SER A 195 15.69 24.46 -21.29
CA SER A 195 16.14 24.90 -22.63
C SER A 195 16.91 23.82 -23.38
N ASP A 196 17.60 22.93 -22.67
CA ASP A 196 18.39 21.86 -23.27
C ASP A 196 17.52 20.75 -23.91
N THR A 197 17.72 20.53 -25.21
CA THR A 197 16.92 19.56 -25.98
C THR A 197 17.25 18.11 -25.63
N GLY A 198 18.49 17.83 -25.22
CA GLY A 198 18.95 16.52 -24.78
C GLY A 198 18.25 16.09 -23.49
N LEU A 199 18.24 16.96 -22.49
CA LEU A 199 17.57 16.77 -21.21
C LEU A 199 16.06 16.64 -21.41
N LYS A 200 15.44 17.51 -22.22
CA LYS A 200 14.02 17.40 -22.62
C LYS A 200 13.69 16.03 -23.20
N ARG A 201 14.58 15.44 -24.00
CA ARG A 201 14.37 14.09 -24.57
C ARG A 201 14.40 13.00 -23.50
N THR A 202 15.31 13.09 -22.54
CA THR A 202 15.46 12.12 -21.43
C THR A 202 14.26 12.15 -20.48
N VAL A 203 13.71 13.33 -20.21
CA VAL A 203 12.54 13.49 -19.34
C VAL A 203 11.21 13.34 -20.08
N ARG A 204 11.17 12.75 -21.28
CA ARG A 204 9.89 12.55 -21.98
C ARG A 204 9.03 11.51 -21.26
N PRO A 205 7.79 11.83 -20.87
CA PRO A 205 6.90 10.91 -20.17
C PRO A 205 6.68 9.57 -20.88
N ASN A 206 6.66 9.58 -22.21
CA ASN A 206 6.43 8.39 -23.03
C ASN A 206 7.48 7.28 -22.83
N ILE A 207 8.65 7.59 -22.26
CA ILE A 207 9.72 6.62 -21.99
C ILE A 207 9.44 5.80 -20.73
N ILE A 208 8.61 6.31 -19.80
CA ILE A 208 8.28 5.64 -18.53
C ILE A 208 7.57 4.30 -18.77
N VAL A 209 6.68 4.25 -19.77
CA VAL A 209 5.82 3.08 -20.00
C VAL A 209 6.53 2.07 -20.89
N ASN A 210 6.94 0.94 -20.30
CA ASN A 210 7.50 -0.18 -21.07
C ASN A 210 6.40 -1.01 -21.75
N LYS A 211 6.09 -0.67 -23.00
CA LYS A 211 5.08 -1.37 -23.83
C LYS A 211 5.39 -2.86 -24.04
N LYS A 212 6.68 -3.24 -24.10
CA LYS A 212 7.05 -4.67 -24.24
C LYS A 212 6.62 -5.46 -23.00
N ARG A 213 6.84 -4.93 -21.79
CA ARG A 213 6.42 -5.56 -20.53
C ARG A 213 4.90 -5.59 -20.36
N LEU A 214 4.18 -4.59 -20.87
CA LEU A 214 2.70 -4.59 -20.86
C LEU A 214 2.11 -5.75 -21.67
N LYS A 215 2.74 -6.16 -22.78
CA LYS A 215 2.26 -7.28 -23.61
C LYS A 215 2.38 -8.65 -22.93
N VAL A 216 3.38 -8.83 -22.06
CA VAL A 216 3.63 -10.08 -21.32
C VAL A 216 3.12 -10.03 -19.88
N LEU A 217 2.24 -9.08 -19.58
CA LEU A 217 1.73 -8.85 -18.25
C LEU A 217 0.83 -10.02 -17.80
N ARG A 218 1.05 -10.50 -16.57
CA ARG A 218 0.21 -11.54 -15.97
C ARG A 218 -0.99 -10.92 -15.26
N SER A 219 -2.12 -11.64 -15.27
CA SER A 219 -3.38 -11.23 -14.65
C SER A 219 -3.30 -11.08 -13.13
N ILE A 220 -2.46 -11.91 -12.48
CA ILE A 220 -2.21 -11.85 -11.05
C ILE A 220 -0.93 -11.07 -10.81
N VAL A 221 -1.01 -10.05 -9.95
CA VAL A 221 0.16 -9.30 -9.49
C VAL A 221 0.98 -10.20 -8.58
N SER A 222 2.25 -10.37 -8.90
CA SER A 222 3.18 -11.20 -8.14
C SER A 222 3.74 -10.47 -6.92
N ARG A 223 4.24 -11.22 -5.94
CA ARG A 223 4.90 -10.65 -4.76
C ARG A 223 6.09 -9.75 -5.09
N ALA A 224 6.86 -10.11 -6.12
CA ALA A 224 8.02 -9.32 -6.55
C ALA A 224 7.62 -7.91 -7.03
N GLU A 225 6.43 -7.72 -7.59
CA GLU A 225 5.98 -6.42 -8.12
C GLU A 225 5.72 -5.41 -6.99
N TYR A 226 5.04 -5.82 -5.91
CA TYR A 226 4.69 -4.90 -4.83
C TYR A 226 5.72 -4.87 -3.68
N ALA A 227 6.57 -5.90 -3.53
CA ALA A 227 7.56 -5.94 -2.46
C ALA A 227 8.60 -4.82 -2.58
N LEU A 228 8.91 -4.37 -3.80
CA LEU A 228 9.83 -3.26 -4.08
C LEU A 228 9.38 -1.93 -3.45
N LEU A 229 8.08 -1.76 -3.23
CA LEU A 229 7.52 -0.54 -2.63
C LEU A 229 7.49 -0.60 -1.10
N ARG A 230 7.92 -1.71 -0.48
CA ARG A 230 7.96 -1.86 0.99
C ARG A 230 9.28 -1.40 1.60
N THR A 231 10.35 -1.32 0.80
CA THR A 231 11.70 -0.97 1.22
C THR A 231 11.94 0.53 1.34
N TYR A 232 10.94 1.35 1.02
CA TYR A 232 10.92 2.80 1.17
C TYR A 232 9.81 3.19 2.17
#